data_AF-A0A6H9LB61-F1
#
_entry.id   AF-A0A6H9LB61-F1
#
_cell.length_a   1.000
_cell.length_b   1.000
_cell.length_c   1.000
_cell.angle_alpha   90.00
_cell.angle_beta   90.00
_cell.angle_gamma   90.00
#
_symmetry.space_group_name_H-M   'P 1'
#
loop_
_entity.id
_entity.type
_entity.pdbx_description
1 polymer ?
#
loop_
_entity_poly.entity_id
_entity_poly.type
_entity_poly.pdbx_seq_one_letter_code
_entity_poly.pdbx_strand_id
1 'polypeptide(L)'
;MSKSNAQYQFDEASLIDMLRREAQNVKDCFTRFSFQALAFSTAVLGAVARYQIEFPAIALSSFGVIILLLVVARIGTYKYATANRHFGYELHLQRTLHLTDKENGWQSKMREIGWEEAVRAWRVVQATQFRFLYRTRDFFPNKRNIHEIAEDRGEYEWFIPSKLVGHDGDYHAGSYLKTMLFVFYLMISLACISIFAMIYQVWGTLAGNVYLQLTAVLITLFVMLIIVLRIIGNNRRRKILEEELLSIHSCGIMWQAVVVAHFRAIESLRNDENPDDLSLRDYTKELSKQAKDLRKNIYRIHMWIDGRIPEAQAPVLQSN
;
A
#
# COMPACT_ATOMS: atom_id res chain seq x y z
N MET A 1 0.05 -17.23 40.64
CA MET A 1 0.56 -16.58 39.41
C MET A 1 0.06 -17.20 38.09
N SER A 2 -0.82 -18.22 38.04
CA SER A 2 -1.28 -18.80 36.75
C SER A 2 -2.63 -18.29 36.22
N LYS A 3 -3.34 -17.40 36.93
CA LYS A 3 -4.66 -16.89 36.50
C LYS A 3 -4.59 -15.73 35.51
N SER A 4 -3.47 -15.00 35.43
CA SER A 4 -3.36 -13.87 34.49
C SER A 4 -3.21 -14.36 33.05
N ASN A 5 -2.35 -15.36 32.80
CA ASN A 5 -2.10 -15.87 31.44
C ASN A 5 -3.36 -16.40 30.72
N ALA A 6 -4.31 -17.00 31.44
CA ALA A 6 -5.54 -17.54 30.85
C ALA A 6 -6.53 -16.43 30.44
N GLN A 7 -6.61 -15.34 31.20
CA GLN A 7 -7.49 -14.21 30.86
C GLN A 7 -6.90 -13.38 29.70
N TYR A 8 -5.57 -13.26 29.61
CA TYR A 8 -4.89 -12.58 28.49
C TYR A 8 -4.98 -13.34 27.17
N GLN A 9 -4.90 -14.68 27.18
CA GLN A 9 -5.07 -15.47 25.96
C GLN A 9 -6.46 -15.33 25.34
N PHE A 10 -7.49 -15.09 26.16
CA PHE A 10 -8.85 -14.90 25.69
C PHE A 10 -9.03 -13.59 24.93
N ASP A 11 -8.32 -12.53 25.33
CA ASP A 11 -8.39 -11.20 24.67
C ASP A 11 -7.59 -11.17 23.35
N GLU A 12 -6.39 -11.76 23.32
CA GLU A 12 -5.58 -11.81 22.09
C GLU A 12 -6.23 -12.67 20.99
N ALA A 13 -6.79 -13.83 21.35
CA ALA A 13 -7.49 -14.69 20.40
C ALA A 13 -8.74 -14.01 19.81
N SER A 14 -9.49 -13.27 20.65
CA SER A 14 -10.64 -12.47 20.23
C SER A 14 -10.22 -11.34 19.27
N LEU A 15 -9.14 -10.63 19.59
CA LEU A 15 -8.58 -9.58 18.72
C LEU A 15 -8.13 -10.14 17.37
N ILE A 16 -7.43 -11.27 17.35
CA ILE A 16 -7.00 -11.93 16.10
C ILE A 16 -8.22 -12.33 15.26
N ASP A 17 -9.25 -12.92 15.85
CA ASP A 17 -10.46 -13.30 15.13
C ASP A 17 -11.19 -12.05 14.57
N MET A 18 -11.29 -10.98 15.36
CA MET A 18 -11.82 -9.70 14.90
C MET A 18 -11.06 -9.16 13.68
N LEU A 19 -9.73 -9.13 13.75
CA LEU A 19 -8.87 -8.62 12.67
C LEU A 19 -8.97 -9.47 11.40
N ARG A 20 -9.05 -10.80 11.54
CA ARG A 20 -9.25 -11.72 10.42
C ARG A 20 -10.60 -11.49 9.75
N ARG A 21 -11.67 -11.37 10.54
CA ARG A 21 -13.02 -11.07 10.03
C ARG A 21 -13.05 -9.73 9.31
N GLU A 22 -12.45 -8.68 9.88
CA GLU A 22 -12.36 -7.38 9.23
C GLU A 22 -11.59 -7.46 7.90
N ALA A 23 -10.43 -8.12 7.88
CA ALA A 23 -9.62 -8.27 6.69
C ALA A 23 -10.34 -9.09 5.59
N GLN A 24 -11.07 -10.14 5.97
CA GLN A 24 -11.90 -10.94 5.05
C GLN A 24 -13.07 -10.11 4.51
N ASN A 25 -13.80 -9.40 5.37
CA ASN A 25 -14.89 -8.50 4.96
C ASN A 25 -14.42 -7.45 3.96
N VAL A 26 -13.21 -6.90 4.15
CA VAL A 26 -12.61 -5.93 3.23
C VAL A 26 -12.30 -6.57 1.86
N LYS A 27 -11.77 -7.80 1.83
CA LYS A 27 -11.52 -8.56 0.59
C LYS A 27 -12.83 -8.91 -0.13
N ASP A 28 -13.81 -9.47 0.58
CA ASP A 28 -15.11 -9.85 0.04
C ASP A 28 -15.86 -8.64 -0.55
N CYS A 29 -15.81 -7.52 0.15
CA CYS A 29 -16.37 -6.25 -0.32
C CYS A 29 -15.74 -5.83 -1.65
N PHE A 30 -14.41 -5.90 -1.78
CA PHE A 30 -13.75 -5.61 -3.06
C PHE A 30 -14.14 -6.61 -4.15
N THR A 31 -14.17 -7.89 -3.85
CA THR A 31 -14.55 -8.95 -4.80
C THR A 31 -15.95 -8.72 -5.36
N ARG A 32 -16.94 -8.46 -4.50
CA ARG A 32 -18.32 -8.18 -4.91
C ARG A 32 -18.40 -6.94 -5.81
N PHE A 33 -17.79 -5.82 -5.40
CA PHE A 33 -17.77 -4.60 -6.22
C PHE A 33 -17.07 -4.81 -7.56
N SER A 34 -16.01 -5.62 -7.58
CA SER A 34 -15.29 -5.93 -8.82
C SER A 34 -16.14 -6.70 -9.81
N PHE A 35 -16.86 -7.73 -9.36
CA PHE A 35 -17.77 -8.50 -10.22
C PHE A 35 -18.95 -7.66 -10.70
N GLN A 36 -19.53 -6.82 -9.82
CA GLN A 36 -20.61 -5.91 -10.20
C GLN A 36 -20.13 -4.90 -11.26
N ALA A 37 -18.97 -4.30 -11.07
CA ALA A 37 -18.39 -3.36 -12.03
C ALA A 37 -18.09 -4.04 -13.37
N LEU A 38 -17.57 -5.28 -13.36
CA LEU A 38 -17.34 -6.05 -14.59
C LEU A 38 -18.64 -6.38 -15.32
N ALA A 39 -19.64 -6.91 -14.62
CA ALA A 39 -20.93 -7.24 -15.22
C ALA A 39 -21.58 -6.01 -15.87
N PHE A 40 -21.60 -4.89 -15.14
CA PHE A 40 -22.09 -3.61 -15.67
C PHE A 40 -21.28 -3.14 -16.89
N SER A 41 -19.95 -3.18 -16.80
CA SER A 41 -19.07 -2.78 -17.90
C SER A 41 -19.29 -3.64 -19.16
N THR A 42 -19.45 -4.95 -18.99
CA THR A 42 -19.74 -5.87 -20.10
C THR A 42 -21.08 -5.56 -20.75
N ALA A 43 -22.13 -5.29 -19.97
CA ALA A 43 -23.44 -4.92 -20.51
C ALA A 43 -23.38 -3.61 -21.32
N VAL A 44 -22.71 -2.59 -20.79
CA VAL A 44 -22.52 -1.30 -21.49
C VAL A 44 -21.72 -1.49 -22.77
N LEU A 45 -20.59 -2.19 -22.73
CA LEU A 45 -19.77 -2.43 -23.91
C LEU A 45 -20.49 -3.29 -24.95
N GLY A 46 -21.33 -4.24 -24.54
CA GLY A 46 -22.21 -5.00 -25.43
C GLY A 46 -23.22 -4.10 -26.15
N ALA A 47 -23.84 -3.16 -25.43
CA ALA A 47 -24.73 -2.17 -26.04
C ALA A 47 -23.97 -1.25 -27.01
N VAL A 48 -22.78 -0.76 -26.63
CA VAL A 48 -21.92 0.03 -27.54
C VAL A 48 -21.61 -0.75 -28.80
N ALA A 49 -21.16 -2.00 -28.67
CA ALA A 49 -20.83 -2.85 -29.82
C ALA A 49 -22.03 -3.03 -30.78
N ARG A 50 -23.25 -3.16 -30.24
CA ARG A 50 -24.48 -3.34 -31.05
C ARG A 50 -24.93 -2.08 -31.77
N TYR A 51 -24.87 -0.92 -31.12
CA TYR A 51 -25.50 0.32 -31.61
C TYR A 51 -24.52 1.33 -32.20
N GLN A 52 -23.20 1.18 -32.02
CA GLN A 52 -22.21 2.15 -32.49
C GLN A 52 -22.20 2.36 -34.01
N ILE A 53 -22.61 1.37 -34.81
CA ILE A 53 -22.65 1.50 -36.27
C ILE A 53 -23.73 2.50 -36.69
N GLU A 54 -24.89 2.45 -36.02
CA GLU A 54 -26.04 3.32 -36.28
C GLU A 54 -25.85 4.69 -35.60
N PHE A 55 -25.31 4.69 -34.38
CA PHE A 55 -25.13 5.87 -33.55
C PHE A 55 -23.70 5.93 -32.97
N PRO A 56 -22.69 6.41 -33.73
CA PRO A 56 -21.28 6.41 -33.30
C PRO A 56 -21.04 7.09 -31.95
N ALA A 57 -21.81 8.12 -31.63
CA ALA A 57 -21.71 8.85 -30.36
C ALA A 57 -21.94 7.96 -29.12
N ILE A 58 -22.62 6.81 -29.25
CA ILE A 58 -22.82 5.89 -28.12
C ILE A 58 -21.50 5.35 -27.56
N ALA A 59 -20.45 5.30 -28.38
CA ALA A 59 -19.11 4.87 -27.96
C ALA A 59 -18.49 5.78 -26.88
N LEU A 60 -18.97 7.02 -26.73
CA LEU A 60 -18.55 7.90 -25.64
C LEU A 60 -18.92 7.35 -24.25
N SER A 61 -19.93 6.48 -24.15
CA SER A 61 -20.28 5.80 -22.90
C SER A 61 -19.15 4.89 -22.39
N SER A 62 -18.25 4.43 -23.27
CA SER A 62 -17.06 3.67 -22.91
C SER A 62 -16.09 4.44 -22.00
N PHE A 63 -16.09 5.78 -22.04
CA PHE A 63 -15.33 6.57 -21.05
C PHE A 63 -15.83 6.37 -19.63
N GLY A 64 -17.15 6.25 -19.44
CA GLY A 64 -17.75 5.95 -18.14
C GLY A 64 -17.29 4.60 -17.60
N VAL A 65 -17.24 3.58 -18.48
CA VAL A 65 -16.70 2.25 -18.15
C VAL A 65 -15.23 2.32 -17.74
N ILE A 66 -14.40 3.04 -18.49
CA ILE A 66 -12.97 3.20 -18.18
C ILE A 66 -12.78 3.86 -16.81
N ILE A 67 -13.49 4.96 -16.55
CA ILE A 67 -13.40 5.68 -15.27
C ILE A 67 -13.84 4.77 -14.12
N LEU A 68 -14.97 4.07 -14.27
CA LEU A 68 -15.48 3.13 -13.27
C LEU A 68 -14.42 2.07 -12.93
N LEU A 69 -13.86 1.40 -13.93
CA LEU A 69 -12.88 0.33 -13.72
C LEU A 69 -11.57 0.84 -13.09
N LEU A 70 -11.09 2.03 -13.48
CA LEU A 70 -9.92 2.65 -12.86
C LEU A 70 -10.17 3.03 -11.38
N VAL A 71 -11.38 3.50 -11.06
CA VAL A 71 -11.77 3.82 -9.67
C VAL A 71 -11.86 2.54 -8.84
N VAL A 72 -12.52 1.50 -9.34
CA VAL A 72 -12.63 0.21 -8.64
C VAL A 72 -11.25 -0.43 -8.44
N ALA A 73 -10.37 -0.38 -9.45
CA ALA A 73 -8.97 -0.81 -9.34
C ALA A 73 -8.25 -0.09 -8.19
N ARG A 74 -8.38 1.25 -8.12
CA ARG A 74 -7.77 2.07 -7.07
C ARG A 74 -8.33 1.71 -5.69
N ILE A 75 -9.64 1.62 -5.54
CA ILE A 75 -10.30 1.22 -4.28
C ILE A 75 -9.82 -0.17 -3.85
N GLY A 76 -9.69 -1.10 -4.80
CA GLY A 76 -9.14 -2.44 -4.57
C GLY A 76 -7.76 -2.42 -3.95
N THR A 77 -6.83 -1.64 -4.52
CA THR A 77 -5.48 -1.52 -3.95
C THR A 77 -5.49 -0.95 -2.53
N TYR A 78 -6.36 0.01 -2.20
CA TYR A 78 -6.49 0.53 -0.84
C TYR A 78 -7.08 -0.50 0.13
N LYS A 79 -8.13 -1.22 -0.28
CA LYS A 79 -8.74 -2.29 0.51
C LYS A 79 -7.74 -3.41 0.81
N TYR A 80 -6.95 -3.82 -0.20
CA TYR A 80 -5.87 -4.80 -0.01
C TYR A 80 -4.77 -4.30 0.92
N ALA A 81 -4.41 -3.02 0.86
CA ALA A 81 -3.46 -2.43 1.80
C ALA A 81 -3.93 -2.53 3.26
N THR A 82 -5.22 -2.24 3.48
CA THR A 82 -5.85 -2.37 4.79
C THR A 82 -5.82 -3.83 5.24
N ALA A 83 -6.24 -4.77 4.40
CA ALA A 83 -6.21 -6.20 4.73
C ALA A 83 -4.78 -6.69 5.06
N ASN A 84 -3.78 -6.33 4.25
CA ASN A 84 -2.38 -6.69 4.50
C ASN A 84 -1.85 -6.11 5.81
N ARG A 85 -2.27 -4.90 6.18
CA ARG A 85 -1.94 -4.30 7.48
C ARG A 85 -2.52 -5.12 8.63
N HIS A 86 -3.77 -5.57 8.55
CA HIS A 86 -4.39 -6.41 9.59
C HIS A 86 -3.70 -7.77 9.70
N PHE A 87 -3.49 -8.47 8.58
CA PHE A 87 -2.74 -9.73 8.58
C PHE A 87 -1.28 -9.56 9.02
N GLY A 88 -0.66 -8.42 8.70
CA GLY A 88 0.67 -8.08 9.19
C GLY A 88 0.68 -7.92 10.71
N TYR A 89 -0.35 -7.33 11.32
CA TYR A 89 -0.44 -7.20 12.77
C TYR A 89 -0.61 -8.56 13.45
N GLU A 90 -1.47 -9.41 12.89
CA GLU A 90 -1.60 -10.81 13.34
C GLU A 90 -0.25 -11.54 13.29
N LEU A 91 0.46 -11.44 12.15
CA LEU A 91 1.77 -12.05 11.99
C LEU A 91 2.79 -11.49 12.99
N HIS A 92 2.71 -10.20 13.32
CA HIS A 92 3.52 -9.57 14.35
C HIS A 92 3.26 -10.19 15.74
N LEU A 93 1.99 -10.32 16.15
CA LEU A 93 1.63 -10.94 17.43
C LEU A 93 2.18 -12.38 17.52
N GLN A 94 1.97 -13.18 16.47
CA GLN A 94 2.46 -14.56 16.41
C GLN A 94 4.00 -14.65 16.48
N ARG A 95 4.72 -13.79 15.76
CA ARG A 95 6.20 -13.79 15.76
C ARG A 95 6.80 -13.32 17.07
N THR A 96 6.12 -12.44 17.79
CA THR A 96 6.64 -11.85 19.02
C THR A 96 6.31 -12.66 20.28
N LEU A 97 5.47 -13.69 20.16
CA LEU A 97 5.09 -14.59 21.28
C LEU A 97 6.29 -15.23 21.98
N HIS A 98 7.35 -15.53 21.22
CA HIS A 98 8.54 -16.25 21.71
C HIS A 98 9.76 -15.36 21.88
N LEU A 99 9.62 -14.04 21.69
CA LEU A 99 10.75 -13.14 21.87
C LEU A 99 11.02 -12.90 23.35
N THR A 100 12.31 -12.89 23.71
CA THR A 100 12.76 -12.52 25.04
C THR A 100 12.89 -11.02 25.17
N ASP A 101 12.66 -10.51 26.38
CA ASP A 101 12.82 -9.10 26.71
C ASP A 101 14.27 -8.64 26.51
N LYS A 102 14.42 -7.42 26.00
CA LYS A 102 15.71 -6.74 25.80
C LYS A 102 15.67 -5.42 26.55
N GLU A 103 16.74 -5.11 27.27
CA GLU A 103 16.83 -3.94 28.16
C GLU A 103 16.41 -2.63 27.46
N ASN A 104 16.97 -2.34 26.29
CA ASN A 104 16.72 -1.11 25.52
C ASN A 104 15.85 -1.32 24.25
N GLY A 105 15.24 -2.50 24.12
CA GLY A 105 14.62 -2.97 22.89
C GLY A 105 13.20 -3.46 23.09
N TRP A 106 12.85 -4.50 22.34
CA TRP A 106 11.57 -5.20 22.49
C TRP A 106 11.36 -5.70 23.92
N GLN A 107 10.15 -5.49 24.46
CA GLN A 107 9.72 -6.02 25.75
C GLN A 107 8.36 -6.70 25.58
N SER A 108 8.11 -7.81 26.29
CA SER A 108 6.91 -8.64 26.14
C SER A 108 5.62 -7.87 26.40
N LYS A 109 5.64 -6.93 27.36
CA LYS A 109 4.52 -6.01 27.64
C LYS A 109 4.13 -5.15 26.44
N MET A 110 5.04 -4.94 25.49
CA MET A 110 4.74 -4.13 24.30
C MET A 110 3.71 -4.79 23.39
N ARG A 111 3.53 -6.12 23.50
CA ARG A 111 2.47 -6.86 22.81
C ARG A 111 1.07 -6.44 23.27
N GLU A 112 0.96 -5.87 24.47
CA GLU A 112 -0.32 -5.48 25.10
C GLU A 112 -0.81 -4.10 24.66
N ILE A 113 -0.14 -3.47 23.69
CA ILE A 113 -0.59 -2.21 23.10
C ILE A 113 -2.02 -2.35 22.55
N GLY A 114 -2.89 -1.40 22.90
CA GLY A 114 -4.24 -1.36 22.38
C GLY A 114 -4.24 -1.19 20.85
N TRP A 115 -5.09 -1.94 20.15
CA TRP A 115 -5.18 -1.91 18.68
C TRP A 115 -5.32 -0.48 18.11
N GLU A 116 -6.22 0.34 18.68
CA GLU A 116 -6.45 1.72 18.22
C GLU A 116 -5.21 2.62 18.42
N GLU A 117 -4.50 2.43 19.52
CA GLU A 117 -3.27 3.15 19.83
C GLU A 117 -2.15 2.76 18.86
N ALA A 118 -1.99 1.46 18.61
CA ALA A 118 -1.08 0.93 17.62
C ALA A 118 -1.38 1.50 16.22
N VAL A 119 -2.66 1.56 15.82
CA VAL A 119 -3.07 2.12 14.51
C VAL A 119 -2.79 3.62 14.42
N ARG A 120 -2.95 4.39 15.50
CA ARG A 120 -2.55 5.80 15.53
C ARG A 120 -1.05 5.94 15.33
N ALA A 121 -0.25 5.11 16.01
CA ALA A 121 1.19 5.11 15.85
C ALA A 121 1.62 4.72 14.42
N TRP A 122 0.97 3.73 13.83
CA TRP A 122 1.17 3.27 12.46
C TRP A 122 1.03 4.42 11.45
N ARG A 123 0.01 5.28 11.61
CA ARG A 123 -0.25 6.41 10.69
C ARG A 123 0.91 7.42 10.64
N VAL A 124 1.76 7.48 11.66
CA VAL A 124 2.95 8.34 11.68
C VAL A 124 4.19 7.57 11.24
N VAL A 125 4.48 6.44 11.88
CA VAL A 125 5.72 5.69 11.66
C VAL A 125 5.77 5.09 10.26
N GLN A 126 4.74 4.33 9.86
CA GLN A 126 4.72 3.67 8.55
C GLN A 126 4.64 4.69 7.41
N ALA A 127 3.88 5.78 7.58
CA ALA A 127 3.81 6.85 6.57
C ALA A 127 5.16 7.55 6.38
N THR A 128 5.92 7.76 7.47
CA THR A 128 7.27 8.33 7.43
C THR A 128 8.23 7.42 6.68
N GLN A 129 8.24 6.12 6.99
CA GLN A 129 9.08 5.16 6.26
C GLN A 129 8.65 5.03 4.80
N PHE A 130 7.34 4.99 4.52
CA PHE A 130 6.83 4.92 3.16
C PHE A 130 7.29 6.11 2.31
N ARG A 131 7.22 7.33 2.87
CA ARG A 131 7.66 8.54 2.16
C ARG A 131 9.18 8.54 1.93
N PHE A 132 9.94 7.97 2.85
CA PHE A 132 11.39 7.81 2.68
C PHE A 132 11.72 6.82 1.57
N LEU A 133 11.15 5.61 1.63
CA LEU A 133 11.41 4.53 0.68
C LEU A 133 10.84 4.83 -0.73
N TYR A 134 9.73 5.57 -0.81
CA TYR A 134 9.01 5.86 -2.05
C TYR A 134 8.76 7.36 -2.25
N ARG A 135 9.30 7.93 -3.33
CA ARG A 135 9.22 9.37 -3.66
C ARG A 135 7.82 9.88 -4.06
N THR A 136 6.91 10.09 -3.11
CA THR A 136 5.45 10.26 -3.38
C THR A 136 5.01 11.48 -4.20
N ARG A 137 5.91 12.40 -4.57
CA ARG A 137 5.60 13.74 -5.12
C ARG A 137 5.86 13.92 -6.62
N ASP A 138 6.40 12.93 -7.32
CA ASP A 138 6.67 13.06 -8.74
C ASP A 138 5.45 12.70 -9.58
N PHE A 139 5.24 13.46 -10.66
CA PHE A 139 4.20 13.20 -11.66
C PHE A 139 4.38 11.83 -12.33
N PHE A 140 5.62 11.35 -12.38
CA PHE A 140 5.97 10.02 -12.82
C PHE A 140 6.04 9.07 -11.63
N PRO A 141 5.63 7.80 -11.82
CA PRO A 141 5.55 6.82 -10.76
C PRO A 141 6.92 6.56 -10.12
N ASN A 142 7.26 7.30 -9.06
CA ASN A 142 8.05 6.80 -7.96
C ASN A 142 9.37 6.10 -8.29
N LYS A 143 10.43 6.81 -8.64
CA LYS A 143 11.76 6.20 -8.57
C LYS A 143 12.01 5.73 -7.12
N ARG A 144 12.47 4.49 -6.94
CA ARG A 144 13.00 4.02 -5.65
C ARG A 144 14.30 4.80 -5.45
N ASN A 145 14.37 5.65 -4.43
CA ASN A 145 15.58 6.46 -4.20
C ASN A 145 16.79 5.62 -3.73
N ILE A 146 16.59 4.33 -3.43
CA ILE A 146 17.45 3.66 -2.45
C ILE A 146 17.83 2.22 -2.84
N HIS A 147 17.46 1.77 -4.04
CA HIS A 147 17.94 0.47 -4.51
C HIS A 147 19.43 0.52 -4.84
N GLU A 148 19.87 1.59 -5.50
CA GLU A 148 21.29 1.82 -5.82
C GLU A 148 22.13 1.95 -4.52
N ILE A 149 21.61 2.63 -3.50
CA ILE A 149 22.33 2.85 -2.23
C ILE A 149 22.44 1.56 -1.40
N ALA A 150 21.40 0.72 -1.39
CA ALA A 150 21.39 -0.49 -0.59
C ALA A 150 22.27 -1.60 -1.19
N GLU A 151 22.27 -1.72 -2.53
CA GLU A 151 23.05 -2.72 -3.26
C GLU A 151 24.56 -2.44 -3.13
N ASP A 152 24.98 -1.18 -3.26
CA ASP A 152 26.38 -0.76 -3.11
C ASP A 152 26.93 -0.96 -1.69
N ARG A 153 26.08 -0.98 -0.67
CA ARG A 153 26.46 -1.10 0.74
C ARG A 153 26.26 -2.49 1.33
N GLY A 154 25.74 -3.44 0.55
CA GLY A 154 25.36 -4.77 1.04
C GLY A 154 24.29 -4.70 2.14
N GLU A 155 23.41 -3.70 2.08
CA GLU A 155 22.42 -3.43 3.13
C GLU A 155 21.18 -4.35 3.00
N TYR A 156 20.65 -4.80 4.14
CA TYR A 156 19.56 -5.77 4.22
C TYR A 156 18.19 -5.15 3.88
N GLU A 157 17.66 -5.44 2.70
CA GLU A 157 16.36 -4.96 2.20
C GLU A 157 15.18 -5.78 2.75
N TRP A 158 15.00 -5.77 4.07
CA TRP A 158 13.95 -6.53 4.77
C TRP A 158 12.53 -6.32 4.24
N PHE A 159 12.28 -5.18 3.59
CA PHE A 159 10.99 -4.82 3.05
C PHE A 159 10.74 -5.37 1.63
N ILE A 160 11.64 -6.17 1.05
CA ILE A 160 11.46 -6.84 -0.25
C ILE A 160 11.62 -8.37 -0.06
N PRO A 161 10.57 -9.09 0.39
CA PRO A 161 10.68 -10.51 0.70
C PRO A 161 11.22 -11.37 -0.43
N SER A 162 10.88 -11.06 -1.69
CA SER A 162 11.36 -11.82 -2.86
C SER A 162 12.88 -11.82 -3.02
N LYS A 163 13.58 -10.78 -2.57
CA LYS A 163 15.05 -10.76 -2.54
C LYS A 163 15.62 -11.56 -1.37
N LEU A 164 14.88 -11.68 -0.27
CA LEU A 164 15.34 -12.33 0.96
C LEU A 164 15.25 -13.85 0.90
N VAL A 165 14.37 -14.39 0.07
CA VAL A 165 14.21 -15.84 -0.09
C VAL A 165 15.43 -16.47 -0.81
N GLY A 166 16.24 -15.68 -1.51
CA GLY A 166 17.43 -16.15 -2.23
C GLY A 166 17.09 -16.82 -3.56
N HIS A 167 18.08 -17.42 -4.21
CA HIS A 167 17.92 -18.04 -5.53
C HIS A 167 17.16 -19.38 -5.51
N ASP A 168 17.11 -20.05 -4.36
CA ASP A 168 16.57 -21.41 -4.22
C ASP A 168 15.13 -21.45 -3.68
N GLY A 169 14.47 -20.31 -3.51
CA GLY A 169 13.10 -20.28 -3.02
C GLY A 169 12.23 -19.21 -3.67
N ASP A 170 10.94 -19.51 -3.72
CA ASP A 170 9.93 -18.64 -4.34
C ASP A 170 9.09 -17.93 -3.28
N TYR A 171 8.94 -16.61 -3.46
CA TYR A 171 8.03 -15.80 -2.65
C TYR A 171 6.69 -15.59 -3.36
N HIS A 172 5.61 -16.11 -2.77
CA HIS A 172 4.25 -15.97 -3.30
C HIS A 172 3.41 -14.99 -2.47
N ALA A 173 3.31 -13.75 -2.95
CA ALA A 173 2.51 -12.69 -2.34
C ALA A 173 0.97 -12.84 -2.48
N GLY A 174 0.53 -13.85 -3.24
CA GLY A 174 -0.86 -14.00 -3.70
C GLY A 174 -1.06 -13.38 -5.09
N SER A 175 -1.94 -14.00 -5.90
CA SER A 175 -2.17 -13.65 -7.31
C SER A 175 -3.50 -12.94 -7.58
N TYR A 176 -4.43 -12.96 -6.60
CA TYR A 176 -5.80 -12.51 -6.84
C TYR A 176 -5.91 -11.05 -7.29
N LEU A 177 -5.25 -10.12 -6.57
CA LEU A 177 -5.31 -8.69 -6.92
C LEU A 177 -4.67 -8.44 -8.29
N LYS A 178 -3.52 -9.07 -8.58
CA LYS A 178 -2.90 -9.06 -9.92
C LYS A 178 -3.87 -9.53 -11.01
N THR A 179 -4.54 -10.67 -10.82
CA THR A 179 -5.48 -11.23 -11.79
C THR A 179 -6.69 -10.31 -11.99
N MET A 180 -7.29 -9.80 -10.91
CA MET A 180 -8.44 -8.89 -11.02
C MET A 180 -8.09 -7.58 -11.73
N LEU A 181 -6.93 -6.99 -11.40
CA LEU A 181 -6.46 -5.79 -12.09
C LEU A 181 -6.18 -6.05 -13.57
N PHE A 182 -5.60 -7.20 -13.90
CA PHE A 182 -5.42 -7.62 -15.29
C PHE A 182 -6.75 -7.68 -16.05
N VAL A 183 -7.79 -8.29 -15.47
CA VAL A 183 -9.12 -8.34 -16.07
C VAL A 183 -9.71 -6.92 -16.25
N PHE A 184 -9.55 -6.02 -15.28
CA PHE A 184 -9.98 -4.63 -15.43
C PHE A 184 -9.25 -3.93 -16.58
N TYR A 185 -7.93 -4.11 -16.72
CA TYR A 185 -7.18 -3.48 -17.79
C TYR A 185 -7.53 -4.05 -19.15
N LEU A 186 -7.81 -5.35 -19.25
CA LEU A 186 -8.33 -5.96 -20.46
C LEU A 186 -9.66 -5.32 -20.87
N MET A 187 -10.59 -5.16 -19.93
CA MET A 187 -11.88 -4.50 -20.19
C MET A 187 -11.73 -3.02 -20.57
N ILE A 188 -10.78 -2.31 -19.95
CA ILE A 188 -10.42 -0.93 -20.34
C ILE A 188 -9.89 -0.91 -21.78
N SER A 189 -9.03 -1.85 -22.16
CA SER A 189 -8.53 -1.94 -23.54
C SER A 189 -9.65 -2.19 -24.55
N LEU A 190 -10.63 -3.06 -24.23
CA LEU A 190 -11.82 -3.27 -25.05
C LEU A 190 -12.66 -2.00 -25.17
N ALA A 191 -12.84 -1.25 -24.08
CA ALA A 191 -13.52 0.04 -24.10
C ALA A 191 -12.77 1.07 -24.99
N CYS A 192 -11.45 1.12 -24.93
CA CYS A 192 -10.64 1.98 -25.81
C CYS A 192 -10.84 1.64 -27.29
N ILE A 193 -10.95 0.36 -27.67
CA ILE A 193 -11.19 -0.04 -29.07
C ILE A 193 -12.48 0.58 -29.61
N SER A 194 -13.55 0.63 -28.82
CA SER A 194 -14.81 1.28 -29.26
C SER A 194 -14.66 2.78 -29.51
N ILE A 195 -13.84 3.47 -28.71
CA ILE A 195 -13.55 4.90 -28.90
C ILE A 195 -12.75 5.10 -30.19
N PHE A 196 -11.76 4.26 -30.46
CA PHE A 196 -11.01 4.31 -31.72
C PHE A 196 -11.89 4.00 -32.93
N ALA A 197 -12.80 3.04 -32.83
CA ALA A 197 -13.76 2.71 -33.88
C ALA A 197 -14.67 3.91 -34.20
N MET A 198 -15.17 4.61 -33.17
CA MET A 198 -15.94 5.84 -33.35
C MET A 198 -15.12 6.93 -34.05
N ILE A 199 -13.87 7.16 -33.64
CA ILE A 199 -13.00 8.17 -34.27
C ILE A 199 -12.81 7.83 -35.76
N TYR A 200 -12.58 6.56 -36.07
CA TYR A 200 -12.43 6.10 -37.45
C TYR A 200 -13.71 6.33 -38.28
N GLN A 201 -14.89 5.99 -37.75
CA GLN A 201 -16.18 6.24 -38.42
C GLN A 201 -16.41 7.74 -38.65
N VAL A 202 -16.20 8.56 -37.61
CA VAL A 202 -16.39 10.01 -37.67
C VAL A 202 -15.40 10.64 -38.65
N TRP A 203 -14.17 10.12 -38.76
CA TRP A 203 -13.17 10.59 -39.72
C TRP A 203 -13.66 10.53 -41.16
N GLY A 204 -14.35 9.44 -41.55
CA GLY A 204 -14.94 9.30 -42.88
C GLY A 204 -16.08 10.29 -43.14
N THR A 205 -16.86 10.62 -42.11
CA THR A 205 -18.00 11.55 -42.23
C THR A 205 -17.61 13.03 -42.23
N LEU A 206 -16.50 13.39 -41.58
CA LEU A 206 -16.02 14.78 -41.45
C LEU A 206 -15.07 15.19 -42.59
N ALA A 207 -15.11 14.51 -43.73
CA ALA A 207 -14.26 14.81 -44.89
C ALA A 207 -14.44 16.28 -45.31
N GLY A 208 -13.52 17.14 -44.86
CA GLY A 208 -13.56 18.59 -45.12
C GLY A 208 -13.11 19.48 -43.95
N ASN A 209 -13.21 19.04 -42.69
CA ASN A 209 -12.77 19.83 -41.53
C ASN A 209 -11.59 19.18 -40.78
N VAL A 210 -10.39 19.36 -41.34
CA VAL A 210 -9.12 18.81 -40.83
C VAL A 210 -8.84 19.26 -39.39
N TYR A 211 -9.21 20.49 -39.01
CA TYR A 211 -8.98 21.01 -37.66
C TYR A 211 -9.77 20.26 -36.60
N LEU A 212 -11.05 19.95 -36.88
CA LEU A 212 -11.90 19.19 -35.95
C LEU A 212 -11.38 17.75 -35.78
N GLN A 213 -10.97 17.12 -36.88
CA GLN A 213 -10.37 15.78 -36.88
C GLN A 213 -9.07 15.73 -36.05
N LEU A 214 -8.17 16.68 -36.28
CA LEU A 214 -6.90 16.75 -35.56
C LEU A 214 -7.13 17.00 -34.06
N THR A 215 -8.06 17.88 -33.72
CA THR A 215 -8.42 18.17 -32.31
C THR A 215 -8.96 16.92 -31.60
N ALA A 216 -9.86 16.17 -32.25
CA ALA A 216 -10.42 14.93 -31.69
C ALA A 216 -9.35 13.86 -31.43
N VAL A 217 -8.38 13.72 -32.35
CA VAL A 217 -7.25 12.79 -32.17
C VAL A 217 -6.36 13.24 -31.02
N LEU A 218 -6.00 14.52 -30.94
CA LEU A 218 -5.16 15.05 -29.86
C LEU A 218 -5.82 14.84 -28.48
N ILE A 219 -7.12 15.12 -28.36
CA ILE A 219 -7.87 14.87 -27.11
C ILE A 219 -7.84 13.38 -26.76
N THR A 220 -8.06 12.50 -27.74
CA THR A 220 -8.05 11.05 -27.52
C THR A 220 -6.68 10.56 -27.07
N LEU A 221 -5.60 10.99 -27.72
CA LEU A 221 -4.24 10.65 -27.34
C LEU A 221 -3.92 11.14 -25.92
N PHE A 222 -4.36 12.35 -25.57
CA PHE A 222 -4.20 12.89 -24.23
C PHE A 222 -4.95 12.06 -23.17
N VAL A 223 -6.20 11.68 -23.44
CA VAL A 223 -6.97 10.82 -22.53
C VAL A 223 -6.34 9.42 -22.40
N MET A 224 -5.87 8.84 -23.51
CA MET A 224 -5.14 7.56 -23.50
C MET A 224 -3.86 7.65 -22.66
N LEU A 225 -3.10 8.74 -22.78
CA LEU A 225 -1.92 8.98 -21.95
C LEU A 225 -2.30 9.01 -20.46
N ILE A 226 -3.38 9.71 -20.09
CA ILE A 226 -3.87 9.73 -18.70
C ILE A 226 -4.23 8.31 -18.22
N ILE A 227 -4.96 7.53 -19.02
CA ILE A 227 -5.34 6.15 -18.69
C ILE A 227 -4.09 5.30 -18.45
N VAL A 228 -3.11 5.35 -19.35
CA VAL A 228 -1.85 4.61 -19.23
C VAL A 228 -1.10 5.00 -17.96
N LEU A 229 -0.96 6.31 -17.68
CA LEU A 229 -0.32 6.79 -16.46
C LEU A 229 -1.03 6.28 -15.19
N ARG A 230 -2.38 6.22 -15.20
CA ARG A 230 -3.17 5.67 -14.09
C ARG A 230 -2.97 4.16 -13.93
N ILE A 231 -2.96 3.39 -15.02
CA ILE A 231 -2.69 1.95 -15.00
C ILE A 231 -1.30 1.66 -14.42
N ILE A 232 -0.28 2.39 -14.88
CA ILE A 232 1.09 2.25 -14.36
C ILE A 232 1.13 2.57 -12.86
N GLY A 233 0.49 3.66 -12.43
CA GLY A 233 0.38 4.04 -11.02
C GLY A 233 -0.27 2.94 -10.16
N ASN A 234 -1.39 2.38 -10.60
CA ASN A 234 -2.08 1.30 -9.91
C ASN A 234 -1.25 0.01 -9.86
N ASN A 235 -0.61 -0.37 -10.97
CA ASN A 235 0.27 -1.56 -11.03
C ASN A 235 1.48 -1.45 -10.11
N ARG A 236 2.06 -0.26 -10.00
CA ARG A 236 3.16 -0.02 -9.09
C ARG A 236 2.70 -0.07 -7.63
N ARG A 237 1.54 0.50 -7.32
CA ARG A 237 0.95 0.38 -5.98
C ARG A 237 0.67 -1.09 -5.62
N ARG A 238 0.13 -1.88 -6.55
CA ARG A 238 -0.03 -3.34 -6.41
C ARG A 238 1.32 -4.01 -6.11
N LYS A 239 2.38 -3.71 -6.87
CA LYS A 239 3.70 -4.30 -6.63
C LYS A 239 4.20 -4.04 -5.21
N ILE A 240 4.03 -2.81 -4.70
CA ILE A 240 4.41 -2.47 -3.33
C ILE A 240 3.59 -3.25 -2.29
N LEU A 241 2.31 -3.50 -2.58
CA LEU A 241 1.39 -4.27 -1.74
C LEU A 241 1.71 -5.76 -1.70
N GLU A 242 2.14 -6.33 -2.81
CA GLU A 242 2.38 -7.77 -2.92
C GLU A 242 3.82 -8.11 -2.50
N GLU A 243 4.80 -7.36 -3.00
CA GLU A 243 6.21 -7.75 -2.97
C GLU A 243 7.10 -6.87 -2.11
N GLU A 244 6.57 -5.78 -1.53
CA GLU A 244 7.41 -4.80 -0.84
C GLU A 244 6.91 -4.42 0.57
N LEU A 245 7.09 -3.15 0.98
CA LEU A 245 6.82 -2.65 2.33
C LEU A 245 5.38 -2.91 2.82
N LEU A 246 4.42 -2.96 1.88
CA LEU A 246 3.01 -3.17 2.21
C LEU A 246 2.56 -4.63 2.06
N SER A 247 3.50 -5.55 1.81
CA SER A 247 3.25 -6.99 1.91
C SER A 247 2.96 -7.40 3.36
N ILE A 248 2.33 -8.55 3.56
CA ILE A 248 1.97 -9.05 4.89
C ILE A 248 3.23 -9.22 5.76
N HIS A 249 4.30 -9.79 5.19
CA HIS A 249 5.55 -10.01 5.93
C HIS A 249 6.25 -8.72 6.33
N SER A 250 6.37 -7.77 5.39
CA SER A 250 6.95 -6.46 5.68
C SER A 250 6.08 -5.67 6.66
N CYS A 251 4.75 -5.76 6.55
CA CYS A 251 3.83 -5.15 7.52
C CYS A 251 4.05 -5.73 8.93
N GLY A 252 4.29 -7.03 9.08
CA GLY A 252 4.57 -7.63 10.39
C GLY A 252 5.85 -7.10 11.05
N ILE A 253 6.91 -6.91 10.27
CA ILE A 253 8.15 -6.28 10.79
C ILE A 253 7.90 -4.81 11.11
N MET A 254 7.18 -4.09 10.25
CA MET A 254 6.82 -2.69 10.46
C MET A 254 5.98 -2.51 11.73
N TRP A 255 5.04 -3.42 12.01
CA TRP A 255 4.25 -3.37 13.24
C TRP A 255 5.11 -3.47 14.48
N GLN A 256 6.10 -4.37 14.50
CA GLN A 256 7.04 -4.45 15.62
C GLN A 256 7.80 -3.13 15.81
N ALA A 257 8.25 -2.50 14.73
CA ALA A 257 8.92 -1.20 14.81
C ALA A 257 7.97 -0.07 15.26
N VAL A 258 6.71 -0.09 14.82
CA VAL A 258 5.66 0.87 15.24
C VAL A 258 5.43 0.79 16.74
N VAL A 259 5.33 -0.43 17.27
CA VAL A 259 5.12 -0.67 18.70
C VAL A 259 6.33 -0.19 19.51
N VAL A 260 7.56 -0.54 19.10
CA VAL A 260 8.77 -0.04 19.77
C VAL A 260 8.85 1.50 19.72
N ALA A 261 8.54 2.12 18.58
CA ALA A 261 8.51 3.57 18.44
C ALA A 261 7.48 4.23 19.38
N HIS A 262 6.31 3.60 19.52
CA HIS A 262 5.26 4.04 20.42
C HIS A 262 5.72 4.06 21.88
N PHE A 263 6.24 2.94 22.39
CA PHE A 263 6.69 2.86 23.77
C PHE A 263 7.88 3.78 24.07
N ARG A 264 8.84 3.91 23.15
CA ARG A 264 9.94 4.87 23.28
C ARG A 264 9.46 6.32 23.33
N ALA A 265 8.41 6.66 22.57
CA ALA A 265 7.83 8.00 22.62
C ALA A 265 7.15 8.27 23.98
N ILE A 266 6.40 7.31 24.52
CA ILE A 266 5.80 7.43 25.86
C ILE A 266 6.87 7.57 26.94
N GLU A 267 7.91 6.74 26.89
CA GLU A 267 9.01 6.78 27.86
C GLU A 267 9.77 8.11 27.82
N SER A 268 10.00 8.66 26.62
CA SER A 268 10.62 9.98 26.46
C SER A 268 9.77 11.08 27.12
N LEU A 269 8.45 11.07 26.92
CA LEU A 269 7.55 12.03 27.58
C LEU A 269 7.57 11.90 29.11
N ARG A 270 7.60 10.66 29.62
CA ARG A 270 7.63 10.41 31.07
C ARG A 270 8.92 10.91 31.74
N ASN A 271 10.03 10.94 31.00
CA ASN A 271 11.32 11.40 31.51
C ASN A 271 11.46 12.94 31.43
N ASP A 272 10.76 13.60 30.50
CA ASP A 272 10.83 15.04 30.29
C ASP A 272 9.83 15.85 31.16
N GLU A 273 8.69 15.26 31.56
CA GLU A 273 7.63 15.92 32.35
C GLU A 273 7.58 15.42 33.81
N ASN A 274 7.10 16.28 34.72
CA ASN A 274 6.77 15.88 36.10
C ASN A 274 5.71 14.75 36.02
N PRO A 275 5.89 13.57 36.66
CA PRO A 275 5.04 12.39 36.45
C PRO A 275 3.53 12.59 36.64
N ASP A 276 3.12 13.68 37.29
CA ASP A 276 1.71 14.04 37.54
C ASP A 276 1.05 14.86 36.41
N ASP A 277 1.81 15.39 35.44
CA ASP A 277 1.30 16.20 34.31
C ASP A 277 1.72 15.59 32.96
N LEU A 278 1.49 14.29 32.79
CA LEU A 278 1.82 13.57 31.56
C LEU A 278 0.86 14.01 30.44
N SER A 279 1.22 15.10 29.79
CA SER A 279 0.43 15.77 28.79
C SER A 279 0.73 15.12 27.45
N LEU A 280 -0.24 14.35 26.92
CA LEU A 280 -0.14 13.73 25.58
C LEU A 280 -0.05 14.73 24.41
N ARG A 281 0.08 16.05 24.69
CA ARG A 281 0.21 17.11 23.69
C ARG A 281 1.40 16.88 22.76
N ASP A 282 2.53 16.42 23.29
CA ASP A 282 3.76 16.23 22.52
C ASP A 282 3.96 14.78 21.99
N TYR A 283 3.02 13.86 22.25
CA TYR A 283 3.14 12.47 21.81
C TYR A 283 3.37 12.31 20.30
N THR A 284 2.63 13.06 19.48
CA THR A 284 2.80 12.98 18.01
C THR A 284 4.17 13.49 17.57
N LYS A 285 4.74 14.45 18.28
CA LYS A 285 6.06 15.03 18.01
C LYS A 285 7.16 14.05 18.38
N GLU A 286 7.09 13.43 19.56
CA GLU A 286 8.05 12.40 19.97
C GLU A 286 7.95 11.15 19.11
N LEU A 287 6.75 10.70 18.75
CA LEU A 287 6.57 9.60 17.81
C LEU A 287 7.18 9.90 16.42
N SER A 288 7.06 11.14 15.96
CA SER A 288 7.69 11.60 14.72
C SER A 288 9.22 11.58 14.81
N LYS A 289 9.79 11.93 15.97
CA LYS A 289 11.23 11.82 16.25
C LYS A 289 11.68 10.35 16.20
N GLN A 290 10.96 9.43 16.84
CA GLN A 290 11.22 7.99 16.78
C GLN A 290 11.11 7.45 15.34
N ALA A 291 10.12 7.90 14.56
CA ALA A 291 9.99 7.52 13.16
C ALA A 291 11.17 8.03 12.30
N LYS A 292 11.67 9.25 12.55
CA LYS A 292 12.87 9.78 11.88
C LYS A 292 14.14 9.04 12.29
N ASP A 293 14.22 8.57 13.53
CA ASP A 293 15.35 7.76 13.98
C ASP A 293 15.35 6.36 13.35
N LEU A 294 14.18 5.70 13.30
CA LEU A 294 13.99 4.46 12.55
C LEU A 294 14.36 4.62 11.08
N ARG A 295 14.05 5.76 10.47
CA ARG A 295 14.41 6.05 9.07
C ARG A 295 15.92 5.98 8.84
N LYS A 296 16.74 6.49 9.77
CA LYS A 296 18.21 6.42 9.68
C LYS A 296 18.72 4.98 9.75
N ASN A 297 17.96 4.12 10.42
CA ASN A 297 18.28 2.73 10.68
C ASN A 297 17.43 1.75 9.87
N ILE A 298 16.78 2.19 8.77
CA ILE A 298 15.75 1.37 8.11
C ILE A 298 16.33 0.02 7.64
N TYR A 299 17.57 -0.01 7.16
CA TYR A 299 18.25 -1.23 6.70
C TYR A 299 18.74 -2.13 7.83
N ARG A 300 18.79 -1.58 9.05
CA ARG A 300 19.17 -2.28 10.29
C ARG A 300 18.00 -2.30 11.27
N ILE A 301 16.78 -2.41 10.74
CA ILE A 301 15.54 -2.32 11.54
C ILE A 301 15.53 -3.30 12.71
N HIS A 302 16.09 -4.49 12.55
CA HIS A 302 16.19 -5.49 13.61
C HIS A 302 17.10 -5.02 14.76
N MET A 303 18.24 -4.38 14.46
CA MET A 303 19.11 -3.79 15.49
C MET A 303 18.40 -2.63 16.20
N TRP A 304 17.66 -1.82 15.44
CA TRP A 304 16.90 -0.70 15.98
C TRP A 304 15.77 -1.15 16.93
N ILE A 305 15.00 -2.17 16.53
CA ILE A 305 13.96 -2.83 17.35
C ILE A 305 14.58 -3.42 18.62
N ASP A 306 15.77 -4.01 18.50
CA ASP A 306 16.47 -4.64 19.62
C ASP A 306 17.13 -3.65 20.58
N GLY A 307 17.16 -2.35 20.26
CA GLY A 307 17.87 -1.35 21.05
C GLY A 307 19.39 -1.43 20.92
N ARG A 308 19.90 -2.14 19.91
CA ARG A 308 21.34 -2.32 19.63
C ARG A 308 21.83 -1.37 18.55
N ILE A 309 21.39 -0.10 18.59
CA ILE A 309 21.80 0.88 17.58
C ILE A 309 23.28 1.20 17.86
N PRO A 310 24.23 0.83 16.99
CA PRO A 310 25.58 1.36 17.08
C PRO A 310 25.47 2.86 16.87
N GLU A 311 26.16 3.69 17.65
CA GLU A 311 26.25 5.14 17.39
C GLU A 311 26.44 5.34 15.89
N ALA A 312 25.41 5.87 15.22
CA ALA A 312 25.40 5.89 13.77
C ALA A 312 26.56 6.78 13.33
N GLN A 313 27.58 6.18 12.70
CA GLN A 313 28.45 6.93 11.80
C GLN A 313 27.50 7.58 10.79
N ALA A 314 27.29 8.89 10.93
CA ALA A 314 26.27 9.60 10.21
C ALA A 314 26.44 9.30 8.72
N PRO A 315 25.39 8.80 8.01
CA PRO A 315 25.49 8.70 6.58
C PRO A 315 25.74 10.12 6.06
N VAL A 316 26.88 10.32 5.40
CA VAL A 316 27.16 11.51 4.62
C VAL A 316 26.14 11.54 3.49
N LEU A 317 24.94 12.04 3.80
CA LEU A 317 23.96 12.44 2.82
C LEU A 317 24.54 13.70 2.21
N GLN A 318 25.27 13.55 1.10
CA GLN A 318 25.52 14.67 0.20
C GLN A 318 24.14 15.19 -0.21
N SER A 319 23.75 16.32 0.35
CA SER A 319 22.56 17.05 -0.04
C SER A 319 22.77 17.57 -1.45
N ASN A 320 22.19 16.88 -2.43
CA ASN A 320 21.96 17.43 -3.76
C ASN A 320 20.59 18.10 -3.83
#